data_AF-A0A9P9P362-F1
#
_entry.id   AF-A0A9P9P362-F1
#
_cell.length_a   1.000
_cell.length_b   1.000
_cell.length_c   1.000
_cell.angle_alpha   90.00
_cell.angle_beta   90.00
_cell.angle_gamma   90.00
#
_symmetry.space_group_name_H-M   'P 1'
#
loop_
_entity.id
_entity.type
_entity.pdbx_description
1 polymer ?
#
loop_
_entity_poly.entity_id
_entity_poly.type
_entity_poly.pdbx_seq_one_letter_code
_entity_poly.pdbx_strand_id
1 'polypeptide(L)'
;MATQNWGLLSQADEDALHNVSRLLAVEARPYMHAAGRLLKPGFFEDARPKQLPSPPPDASAADEEAAALAVEREQQRHKIEIWRKDIMNELSLLDFAVLRAEFTTNSNHDERQRYAVEKDGITAKQQHVKDTIEELRVQLVDAKETLAVRKTYDELTEKITSSKMLKPRDEQALAHAKLDEEIAELEHEVQSAKNTWSERRTQFGRIEEEAREMLRMIKDEKEEAERKEGMMKDGDEDGEGEGTTSRGDISHVGTPRPDGGMTPVHISQGGEGQQSLRVPPHDRLKPVSREASVAPSTARSVAAEDTEMADSGDANADDSSGIEEGEDLEDGEDDEEDRLRNKMDDP
;
A
#
# COMPACT_ATOMS: atom_id res chain seq x y z
N MET A 1 -14.32 -54.45 12.78
CA MET A 1 -13.42 -53.97 13.87
C MET A 1 -14.17 -52.85 14.59
N ALA A 2 -13.90 -52.58 15.87
CA ALA A 2 -14.52 -51.45 16.56
C ALA A 2 -13.82 -50.15 16.12
N THR A 3 -14.57 -49.21 15.55
CA THR A 3 -14.08 -47.88 15.20
C THR A 3 -13.91 -47.05 16.47
N GLN A 4 -12.68 -46.96 16.98
CA GLN A 4 -12.36 -46.08 18.10
C GLN A 4 -12.35 -44.63 17.61
N ASN A 5 -13.50 -43.95 17.73
CA ASN A 5 -13.59 -42.51 17.53
C ASN A 5 -12.87 -41.79 18.69
N TRP A 6 -11.61 -41.42 18.46
CA TRP A 6 -10.84 -40.52 19.33
C TRP A 6 -11.28 -39.05 19.15
N GLY A 7 -12.59 -38.81 19.12
CA GLY A 7 -13.14 -37.45 19.16
C GLY A 7 -13.01 -36.85 20.56
N LEU A 8 -13.04 -35.52 20.67
CA LEU A 8 -13.23 -34.87 21.96
C LEU A 8 -14.53 -35.40 22.59
N LEU A 9 -14.45 -35.72 23.88
CA LEU A 9 -15.59 -36.16 24.65
C LEU A 9 -16.56 -34.97 24.86
N SER A 10 -17.82 -35.23 25.22
CA SER A 10 -18.67 -34.12 25.64
C SER A 10 -18.18 -33.58 26.98
N GLN A 11 -18.24 -32.26 27.17
CA GLN A 11 -17.80 -31.60 28.41
C GLN A 11 -18.44 -32.25 29.66
N ALA A 12 -19.70 -32.68 29.57
CA ALA A 12 -20.41 -33.33 30.67
C ALA A 12 -19.88 -34.74 30.99
N ASP A 13 -19.46 -35.50 29.98
CA ASP A 13 -18.87 -36.84 30.16
C ASP A 13 -17.43 -36.74 30.68
N GLU A 14 -16.67 -35.72 30.22
CA GLU A 14 -15.32 -35.43 30.70
C GLU A 14 -15.35 -34.96 32.16
N ASP A 15 -16.25 -34.03 32.50
CA ASP A 15 -16.49 -33.59 33.88
C ASP A 15 -16.94 -34.76 34.78
N ALA A 16 -17.74 -35.70 34.29
CA ALA A 16 -18.15 -36.88 35.04
C ALA A 16 -16.96 -37.83 35.33
N LEU A 17 -16.11 -38.09 34.33
CA LEU A 17 -14.90 -38.90 34.49
C LEU A 17 -13.92 -38.27 35.47
N HIS A 18 -13.59 -36.98 35.29
CA HIS A 18 -12.54 -36.34 36.07
C HIS A 18 -12.99 -35.97 37.49
N ASN A 19 -14.14 -35.28 37.64
CA ASN A 19 -14.58 -34.78 38.94
C ASN A 19 -15.15 -35.90 39.82
N VAL A 20 -16.12 -36.67 39.31
CA VAL A 20 -16.91 -37.61 40.13
C VAL A 20 -16.15 -38.92 40.39
N SER A 21 -15.58 -39.53 39.35
CA SER A 21 -14.99 -40.88 39.49
C SER A 21 -13.61 -40.88 40.15
N ARG A 22 -12.81 -39.83 39.94
CA ARG A 22 -11.38 -39.79 40.30
C ARG A 22 -11.03 -38.79 41.39
N LEU A 23 -11.40 -37.52 41.22
CA LEU A 23 -11.08 -36.48 42.22
C LEU A 23 -11.90 -36.65 43.50
N LEU A 24 -13.22 -36.69 43.41
CA LEU A 24 -14.09 -36.81 44.59
C LEU A 24 -13.85 -38.10 45.38
N ALA A 25 -13.50 -39.21 44.71
CA ALA A 25 -13.13 -40.46 45.36
C ALA A 25 -11.80 -40.39 46.15
N VAL A 26 -10.86 -39.53 45.72
CA VAL A 26 -9.59 -39.28 46.43
C VAL A 26 -9.79 -38.28 47.57
N GLU A 27 -10.60 -37.23 47.38
CA GLU A 27 -10.91 -36.25 48.43
C GLU A 27 -11.84 -36.79 49.52
N ALA A 28 -12.79 -37.67 49.21
CA ALA A 28 -13.69 -38.27 50.22
C ALA A 28 -12.98 -39.29 51.14
N ARG A 29 -11.87 -39.89 50.68
CA ARG A 29 -11.24 -41.04 51.34
C ARG A 29 -10.75 -40.77 52.77
N PRO A 30 -10.11 -39.63 53.11
CA PRO A 30 -9.78 -39.26 54.49
C PRO A 30 -11.01 -39.18 55.40
N TYR A 31 -12.08 -38.51 54.95
CA TYR A 31 -13.32 -38.36 55.71
C TYR A 31 -14.03 -39.71 55.94
N MET A 32 -14.08 -40.57 54.92
CA MET A 32 -14.62 -41.94 55.05
C MET A 32 -13.80 -42.81 56.02
N HIS A 33 -12.47 -42.66 56.02
CA HIS A 33 -11.56 -43.41 56.89
C HIS A 33 -11.71 -42.97 58.36
N ALA A 34 -11.69 -41.66 58.62
CA ALA A 34 -11.91 -41.10 59.94
C ALA A 34 -13.33 -41.43 60.47
N ALA A 35 -14.37 -41.32 59.63
CA ALA A 35 -15.73 -41.70 60.01
C ALA A 35 -15.84 -43.20 60.35
N GLY A 36 -15.28 -44.08 59.51
CA GLY A 36 -15.29 -45.54 59.71
C GLY A 36 -14.51 -46.03 60.94
N ARG A 37 -13.61 -45.18 61.49
CA ARG A 37 -12.84 -45.47 62.70
C ARG A 37 -13.40 -44.77 63.94
N LEU A 38 -13.48 -43.43 63.92
CA LEU A 38 -13.84 -42.60 65.07
C LEU A 38 -15.33 -42.64 65.42
N LEU A 39 -16.22 -42.82 64.43
CA LEU A 39 -17.67 -42.89 64.64
C LEU A 39 -18.18 -44.33 64.75
N LYS A 40 -17.27 -45.32 64.84
CA LYS A 40 -17.64 -46.73 65.01
C LYS A 40 -18.28 -46.95 66.40
N PRO A 41 -19.41 -47.66 66.49
CA PRO A 41 -19.98 -48.06 67.78
C PRO A 41 -18.95 -48.78 68.66
N GLY A 42 -18.86 -48.40 69.93
CA GLY A 42 -17.88 -48.93 70.89
C GLY A 42 -16.50 -48.26 70.90
N PHE A 43 -16.15 -47.41 69.93
CA PHE A 43 -14.79 -46.83 69.82
C PHE A 43 -14.34 -46.02 71.06
N PHE A 44 -15.27 -45.35 71.75
CA PHE A 44 -15.01 -44.63 73.01
C PHE A 44 -15.19 -45.51 74.27
N GLU A 45 -15.62 -46.75 74.11
CA GLU A 45 -15.81 -47.73 75.17
C GLU A 45 -14.59 -48.65 75.29
N ASP A 46 -13.95 -48.99 74.18
CA ASP A 46 -12.67 -49.73 74.12
C ASP A 46 -11.54 -49.05 74.90
N ALA A 47 -11.56 -47.70 74.97
CA ALA A 47 -10.60 -46.89 75.72
C ALA A 47 -11.06 -46.50 77.13
N ARG A 48 -12.26 -46.90 77.57
CA ARG A 48 -12.75 -46.56 78.91
C ARG A 48 -12.07 -47.47 79.95
N PRO A 49 -11.40 -46.91 80.99
CA PRO A 49 -10.86 -47.74 82.08
C PRO A 49 -12.02 -48.47 82.77
N LYS A 50 -11.98 -49.80 82.79
CA LYS A 50 -13.10 -50.65 83.25
C LYS A 50 -13.27 -50.65 84.77
N GLN A 51 -12.25 -50.21 85.50
CA GLN A 51 -12.23 -50.18 86.96
C GLN A 51 -11.73 -48.83 87.43
N LEU A 52 -12.51 -48.15 88.28
CA LEU A 52 -12.03 -47.01 89.07
C LEU A 52 -10.99 -47.52 90.09
N PRO A 53 -10.01 -46.70 90.53
CA PRO A 53 -9.05 -47.12 91.55
C PRO A 53 -9.76 -47.44 92.88
N SER A 54 -10.01 -48.74 93.12
CA SER A 54 -10.43 -49.23 94.43
C SER A 54 -9.26 -49.16 95.42
N PRO A 55 -9.51 -48.95 96.72
CA PRO A 55 -8.47 -49.01 97.75
C PRO A 55 -7.78 -50.39 97.75
N PRO A 56 -6.52 -50.48 98.22
CA PRO A 56 -5.75 -51.72 98.18
C PRO A 56 -6.38 -52.81 99.06
N PRO A 57 -6.36 -54.09 98.62
CA PRO A 57 -6.86 -55.23 99.40
C PRO A 57 -5.91 -55.58 100.56
N ASP A 58 -6.45 -56.26 101.58
CA ASP A 58 -5.66 -56.73 102.73
C ASP A 58 -4.62 -57.81 102.34
N ALA A 59 -3.45 -57.70 102.96
CA ALA A 59 -2.20 -58.29 102.46
C ALA A 59 -1.97 -59.77 102.83
N SER A 60 -2.95 -60.66 102.57
CA SER A 60 -2.85 -62.09 102.93
C SER A 60 -3.23 -63.10 101.83
N ALA A 61 -3.66 -62.65 100.65
CA ALA A 61 -3.84 -63.47 99.45
C ALA A 61 -3.21 -62.83 98.19
N ALA A 62 -2.35 -61.83 98.38
CA ALA A 62 -2.25 -60.72 97.43
C ALA A 62 -1.34 -60.95 96.22
N ASP A 63 -0.26 -61.73 96.30
CA ASP A 63 0.86 -61.58 95.33
C ASP A 63 0.53 -62.04 93.90
N GLU A 64 -0.09 -63.21 93.70
CA GLU A 64 -0.43 -63.68 92.35
C GLU A 64 -1.61 -62.89 91.74
N GLU A 65 -2.63 -62.57 92.53
CA GLU A 65 -3.78 -61.77 92.06
C GLU A 65 -3.39 -60.31 91.78
N ALA A 66 -2.54 -59.69 92.62
CA ALA A 66 -2.04 -58.34 92.38
C ALA A 66 -1.10 -58.27 91.18
N ALA A 67 -0.31 -59.33 90.92
CA ALA A 67 0.49 -59.43 89.70
C ALA A 67 -0.40 -59.51 88.45
N ALA A 68 -1.47 -60.32 88.47
CA ALA A 68 -2.44 -60.40 87.38
C ALA A 68 -3.14 -59.04 87.14
N LEU A 69 -3.59 -58.36 88.19
CA LEU A 69 -4.21 -57.03 88.12
C LEU A 69 -3.22 -55.93 87.69
N ALA A 70 -1.91 -56.08 87.98
CA ALA A 70 -0.88 -55.17 87.48
C ALA A 70 -0.67 -55.33 85.97
N VAL A 71 -0.58 -56.58 85.48
CA VAL A 71 -0.48 -56.88 84.05
C VAL A 71 -1.73 -56.42 83.29
N GLU A 72 -2.95 -56.62 83.83
CA GLU A 72 -4.16 -56.12 83.17
C GLU A 72 -4.15 -54.58 83.10
N ARG A 73 -3.75 -53.90 84.18
CA ARG A 73 -3.64 -52.43 84.22
C ARG A 73 -2.62 -51.88 83.22
N GLU A 74 -1.50 -52.57 83.02
CA GLU A 74 -0.52 -52.23 81.99
C GLU A 74 -1.10 -52.43 80.57
N GLN A 75 -1.79 -53.54 80.31
CA GLN A 75 -2.48 -53.77 79.05
C GLN A 75 -3.59 -52.74 78.77
N GLN A 76 -4.36 -52.32 79.80
CA GLN A 76 -5.35 -51.26 79.68
C GLN A 76 -4.68 -49.92 79.33
N ARG A 77 -3.58 -49.55 80.00
CA ARG A 77 -2.80 -48.36 79.65
C ARG A 77 -2.28 -48.42 78.21
N HIS A 78 -1.70 -49.54 77.78
CA HIS A 78 -1.17 -49.70 76.44
C HIS A 78 -2.27 -49.55 75.36
N LYS A 79 -3.47 -50.08 75.61
CA LYS A 79 -4.65 -49.89 74.73
C LYS A 79 -5.06 -48.42 74.63
N ILE A 80 -5.08 -47.68 75.75
CA ILE A 80 -5.37 -46.24 75.77
C ILE A 80 -4.28 -45.44 75.03
N GLU A 81 -3.01 -45.82 75.16
CA GLU A 81 -1.89 -45.19 74.45
C GLU A 81 -1.91 -45.46 72.93
N ILE A 82 -2.37 -46.64 72.49
CA ILE A 82 -2.63 -46.94 71.06
C ILE A 82 -3.82 -46.11 70.56
N TRP A 83 -4.97 -46.19 71.23
CA TRP A 83 -6.19 -45.46 70.87
C TRP A 83 -5.96 -43.95 70.74
N ARG A 84 -5.16 -43.36 71.65
CA ARG A 84 -4.76 -41.95 71.55
C ARG A 84 -3.90 -41.67 70.31
N LYS A 85 -2.97 -42.56 69.96
CA LYS A 85 -2.16 -42.41 68.73
C LYS A 85 -3.05 -42.50 67.49
N ASP A 86 -3.97 -43.46 67.45
CA ASP A 86 -4.91 -43.61 66.34
C ASP A 86 -5.76 -42.35 66.13
N ILE A 87 -6.32 -41.76 67.21
CA ILE A 87 -7.04 -40.47 67.11
C ILE A 87 -6.16 -39.36 66.53
N MET A 88 -4.92 -39.20 66.99
CA MET A 88 -4.02 -38.15 66.48
C MET A 88 -3.60 -38.42 65.01
N ASN A 89 -3.51 -39.68 64.60
CA ASN A 89 -3.25 -40.09 63.22
C ASN A 89 -4.44 -39.75 62.31
N GLU A 90 -5.69 -40.05 62.73
CA GLU A 90 -6.89 -39.69 61.96
C GLU A 90 -7.08 -38.17 61.87
N LEU A 91 -6.85 -37.45 62.98
CA LEU A 91 -6.97 -35.98 62.99
C LEU A 91 -5.92 -35.30 62.09
N SER A 92 -4.67 -35.77 62.09
CA SER A 92 -3.65 -35.23 61.17
C SER A 92 -3.93 -35.59 59.71
N LEU A 93 -4.46 -36.79 59.43
CA LEU A 93 -4.90 -37.16 58.07
C LEU A 93 -6.05 -36.27 57.57
N LEU A 94 -6.98 -35.87 58.44
CA LEU A 94 -8.02 -34.89 58.12
C LEU A 94 -7.46 -33.49 57.89
N ASP A 95 -6.53 -33.04 58.73
CA ASP A 95 -5.87 -31.73 58.61
C ASP A 95 -5.16 -31.57 57.25
N PHE A 96 -4.36 -32.58 56.85
CA PHE A 96 -3.75 -32.62 55.52
C PHE A 96 -4.78 -32.66 54.37
N ALA A 97 -5.94 -33.28 54.58
CA ALA A 97 -7.00 -33.32 53.57
C ALA A 97 -7.72 -31.97 53.40
N VAL A 98 -7.98 -31.26 54.51
CA VAL A 98 -8.54 -29.90 54.50
C VAL A 98 -7.56 -28.93 53.85
N LEU A 99 -6.30 -28.92 54.27
CA LEU A 99 -5.25 -28.07 53.68
C LEU A 99 -5.10 -28.32 52.17
N ARG A 100 -5.11 -29.58 51.72
CA ARG A 100 -5.08 -29.90 50.28
C ARG A 100 -6.30 -29.36 49.55
N ALA A 101 -7.50 -29.49 50.12
CA ALA A 101 -8.72 -28.96 49.53
C ALA A 101 -8.69 -27.42 49.42
N GLU A 102 -8.18 -26.73 50.44
CA GLU A 102 -8.00 -25.26 50.42
C GLU A 102 -6.99 -24.83 49.35
N PHE A 103 -5.78 -25.41 49.32
CA PHE A 103 -4.78 -25.08 48.30
C PHE A 103 -5.27 -25.39 46.88
N THR A 104 -5.98 -26.52 46.69
CA THR A 104 -6.56 -26.88 45.39
C THR A 104 -7.68 -25.93 44.98
N THR A 105 -8.50 -25.46 45.93
CA THR A 105 -9.58 -24.50 45.66
C THR A 105 -9.02 -23.12 45.29
N ASN A 106 -8.01 -22.64 46.03
CA ASN A 106 -7.36 -21.35 45.77
C ASN A 106 -6.61 -21.38 44.43
N SER A 107 -5.80 -22.41 44.17
CA SER A 107 -5.11 -22.57 42.88
C SER A 107 -6.10 -22.63 41.70
N ASN A 108 -7.23 -23.33 41.83
CA ASN A 108 -8.29 -23.33 40.81
C ASN A 108 -8.98 -21.96 40.64
N HIS A 109 -9.00 -21.11 41.67
CA HIS A 109 -9.54 -19.75 41.57
C HIS A 109 -8.57 -18.84 40.79
N ASP A 110 -7.30 -18.85 41.16
CA ASP A 110 -6.23 -18.09 40.50
C ASP A 110 -6.08 -18.49 39.01
N GLU A 111 -6.15 -19.80 38.74
CA GLU A 111 -6.11 -20.37 37.39
C GLU A 111 -7.30 -19.90 36.53
N ARG A 112 -8.52 -19.91 37.10
CA ARG A 112 -9.72 -19.38 36.43
C ARG A 112 -9.64 -17.87 36.21
N GLN A 113 -9.04 -17.11 37.13
CA GLN A 113 -8.81 -15.68 36.95
C GLN A 113 -7.80 -15.43 35.82
N ARG A 114 -6.71 -16.21 35.73
CA ARG A 114 -5.76 -16.12 34.61
C ARG A 114 -6.45 -16.39 33.28
N TYR A 115 -7.23 -17.48 33.18
CA TYR A 115 -7.96 -17.80 31.95
C TYR A 115 -9.03 -16.77 31.58
N ALA A 116 -9.64 -16.08 32.55
CA ALA A 116 -10.56 -14.97 32.26
C ALA A 116 -9.81 -13.79 31.60
N VAL A 117 -8.68 -13.35 32.19
CA VAL A 117 -7.85 -12.26 31.64
C VAL A 117 -7.27 -12.64 30.26
N GLU A 118 -6.82 -13.89 30.09
CA GLU A 118 -6.30 -14.39 28.82
C GLU A 118 -7.39 -14.44 27.74
N LYS A 119 -8.59 -14.95 28.08
CA LYS A 119 -9.76 -14.95 27.19
C LYS A 119 -10.12 -13.54 26.75
N ASP A 120 -10.20 -12.59 27.67
CA ASP A 120 -10.53 -11.19 27.34
C ASP A 120 -9.46 -10.61 26.40
N GLY A 121 -8.17 -10.85 26.67
CA GLY A 121 -7.06 -10.49 25.79
C GLY A 121 -7.11 -11.15 24.40
N ILE A 122 -7.56 -12.41 24.30
CA ILE A 122 -7.79 -13.09 23.02
C ILE A 122 -8.97 -12.45 22.27
N THR A 123 -10.09 -12.16 22.93
CA THR A 123 -11.24 -11.51 22.27
C THR A 123 -10.92 -10.09 21.79
N ALA A 124 -10.11 -9.33 22.54
CA ALA A 124 -9.62 -8.02 22.12
C ALA A 124 -8.73 -8.13 20.86
N LYS A 125 -7.81 -9.10 20.81
CA LYS A 125 -7.01 -9.39 19.59
C LYS A 125 -7.89 -9.81 18.41
N GLN A 126 -8.89 -10.64 18.64
CA GLN A 126 -9.84 -11.05 17.59
C GLN A 126 -10.65 -9.87 17.05
N GLN A 127 -11.03 -8.91 17.90
CA GLN A 127 -11.75 -7.72 17.43
C GLN A 127 -10.81 -6.78 16.65
N HIS A 128 -9.62 -6.48 17.18
CA HIS A 128 -8.60 -5.71 16.46
C HIS A 128 -8.32 -6.27 15.07
N VAL A 129 -8.24 -7.60 14.90
CA VAL A 129 -8.04 -8.23 13.59
C VAL A 129 -9.21 -7.98 12.64
N LYS A 130 -10.47 -8.01 13.12
CA LYS A 130 -11.64 -7.63 12.29
C LYS A 130 -11.59 -6.16 11.90
N ASP A 131 -11.35 -5.28 12.86
CA ASP A 131 -11.29 -3.83 12.65
C ASP A 131 -10.20 -3.50 11.60
N THR A 132 -9.04 -4.15 11.68
CA THR A 132 -7.94 -4.05 10.70
C THR A 132 -8.37 -4.56 9.32
N ILE A 133 -9.10 -5.68 9.24
CA ILE A 133 -9.61 -6.22 7.97
C ILE A 133 -10.67 -5.29 7.35
N GLU A 134 -11.48 -4.61 8.16
CA GLU A 134 -12.46 -3.62 7.69
C GLU A 134 -11.76 -2.34 7.19
N GLU A 135 -10.73 -1.85 7.87
CA GLU A 135 -9.92 -0.73 7.36
C GLU A 135 -9.23 -1.09 6.04
N LEU A 136 -8.57 -2.25 5.96
CA LEU A 136 -7.90 -2.72 4.74
C LEU A 136 -8.89 -2.91 3.56
N ARG A 137 -10.15 -3.24 3.83
CA ARG A 137 -11.20 -3.30 2.78
C ARG A 137 -11.53 -1.91 2.23
N VAL A 138 -11.58 -0.87 3.07
CA VAL A 138 -11.78 0.52 2.62
C VAL A 138 -10.59 0.98 1.79
N GLN A 139 -9.36 0.81 2.31
CA GLN A 139 -8.12 1.16 1.60
C GLN A 139 -8.02 0.44 0.24
N LEU A 140 -8.50 -0.80 0.13
CA LEU A 140 -8.54 -1.57 -1.11
C LEU A 140 -9.56 -1.03 -2.13
N VAL A 141 -10.69 -0.48 -1.69
CA VAL A 141 -11.66 0.21 -2.56
C VAL A 141 -11.04 1.51 -3.09
N ASP A 142 -10.48 2.35 -2.22
CA ASP A 142 -9.81 3.60 -2.62
C ASP A 142 -8.64 3.35 -3.61
N ALA A 143 -7.88 2.27 -3.39
CA ALA A 143 -6.82 1.82 -4.28
C ALA A 143 -7.36 1.37 -5.65
N LYS A 144 -8.54 0.74 -5.71
CA LYS A 144 -9.19 0.35 -6.97
C LYS A 144 -9.76 1.57 -7.73
N GLU A 145 -10.36 2.53 -7.03
CA GLU A 145 -10.87 3.75 -7.65
C GLU A 145 -9.73 4.60 -8.22
N THR A 146 -8.65 4.80 -7.46
CA THR A 146 -7.47 5.53 -7.93
C THR A 146 -6.75 4.80 -9.08
N LEU A 147 -6.74 3.46 -9.10
CA LEU A 147 -6.27 2.66 -10.24
C LEU A 147 -7.16 2.84 -11.48
N ALA A 148 -8.48 2.85 -11.32
CA ALA A 148 -9.41 3.10 -12.43
C ALA A 148 -9.22 4.50 -13.03
N VAL A 149 -9.07 5.53 -12.19
CA VAL A 149 -8.74 6.90 -12.64
C VAL A 149 -7.42 6.93 -13.40
N ARG A 150 -6.36 6.26 -12.91
CA ARG A 150 -5.08 6.17 -13.63
C ARG A 150 -5.23 5.53 -15.01
N LYS A 151 -5.96 4.41 -15.12
CA LYS A 151 -6.26 3.78 -16.43
C LYS A 151 -6.93 4.76 -17.40
N THR A 152 -7.86 5.61 -16.95
CA THR A 152 -8.44 6.63 -17.83
C THR A 152 -7.44 7.69 -18.28
N TYR A 153 -6.46 8.06 -17.45
CA TYR A 153 -5.35 8.93 -17.85
C TYR A 153 -4.37 8.23 -18.81
N ASP A 154 -4.10 6.95 -18.62
CA ASP A 154 -3.26 6.15 -19.51
C ASP A 154 -3.92 6.03 -20.89
N GLU A 155 -5.22 5.69 -20.94
CA GLU A 155 -6.03 5.70 -22.16
C GLU A 155 -6.05 7.06 -22.88
N LEU A 156 -6.21 8.17 -22.13
CA LEU A 156 -6.19 9.52 -22.71
C LEU A 156 -4.80 9.87 -23.23
N THR A 157 -3.74 9.45 -22.53
CA THR A 157 -2.35 9.64 -22.94
C THR A 157 -2.04 8.84 -24.20
N GLU A 158 -2.48 7.59 -24.31
CA GLU A 158 -2.38 6.79 -25.52
C GLU A 158 -3.15 7.44 -26.68
N LYS A 159 -4.40 7.88 -26.46
CA LYS A 159 -5.22 8.55 -27.49
C LYS A 159 -4.56 9.84 -28.00
N ILE A 160 -3.89 10.61 -27.12
CA ILE A 160 -3.12 11.80 -27.51
C ILE A 160 -1.84 11.40 -28.27
N THR A 161 -1.03 10.48 -27.74
CA THR A 161 0.34 10.20 -28.22
C THR A 161 0.41 9.27 -29.44
N SER A 162 -0.52 8.31 -29.57
CA SER A 162 -0.63 7.44 -30.75
C SER A 162 -1.22 8.15 -31.98
N SER A 163 -1.94 9.25 -31.75
CA SER A 163 -2.64 9.97 -32.82
C SER A 163 -1.66 10.81 -33.67
N LYS A 164 -1.18 10.22 -34.77
CA LYS A 164 -0.27 10.86 -35.75
C LYS A 164 -0.74 12.22 -36.32
N MET A 165 -2.00 12.59 -36.08
CA MET A 165 -2.57 13.90 -36.44
C MET A 165 -2.24 15.02 -35.44
N LEU A 166 -1.97 14.69 -34.17
CA LEU A 166 -1.58 15.67 -33.15
C LEU A 166 -0.06 15.75 -33.04
N LYS A 167 0.50 16.90 -33.42
CA LYS A 167 1.92 17.22 -33.23
C LYS A 167 2.23 17.56 -31.76
N PRO A 168 3.47 17.38 -31.28
CA PRO A 168 3.93 17.93 -30.00
C PRO A 168 3.65 19.43 -29.85
N ARG A 169 3.36 19.89 -28.63
CA ARG A 169 3.02 21.30 -28.37
C ARG A 169 4.13 22.27 -28.79
N ASP A 170 5.39 21.88 -28.62
CA ASP A 170 6.54 22.71 -28.96
C ASP A 170 6.68 22.89 -30.49
N GLU A 171 6.41 21.82 -31.27
CA GLU A 171 6.32 21.91 -32.74
C GLU A 171 5.14 22.79 -33.20
N GLN A 172 3.99 22.70 -32.51
CA GLN A 172 2.85 23.56 -32.81
C GLN A 172 3.19 25.04 -32.51
N ALA A 173 3.84 25.33 -31.39
CA ALA A 173 4.25 26.69 -31.03
C ALA A 173 5.23 27.29 -32.06
N LEU A 174 6.21 26.52 -32.52
CA LEU A 174 7.13 26.94 -33.59
C LEU A 174 6.42 27.13 -34.93
N ALA A 175 5.45 26.27 -35.26
CA ALA A 175 4.65 26.41 -36.48
C ALA A 175 3.73 27.65 -36.44
N HIS A 176 3.13 27.96 -35.29
CA HIS A 176 2.35 29.19 -35.10
C HIS A 176 3.22 30.44 -35.21
N ALA A 177 4.35 30.50 -34.49
CA ALA A 177 5.27 31.64 -34.56
C ALA A 177 5.75 31.93 -36.00
N LYS A 178 6.00 30.89 -36.80
CA LYS A 178 6.33 31.07 -38.23
C LYS A 178 5.13 31.60 -39.04
N LEU A 179 3.92 31.11 -38.80
CA LEU A 179 2.73 31.60 -39.50
C LEU A 179 2.42 33.05 -39.14
N ASP A 180 2.66 33.46 -37.89
CA ASP A 180 2.52 34.85 -37.44
C ASP A 180 3.56 35.76 -38.12
N GLU A 181 4.79 35.28 -38.34
CA GLU A 181 5.85 35.95 -39.12
C GLU A 181 5.45 36.09 -40.61
N GLU A 182 4.98 35.00 -41.25
CA GLU A 182 4.52 34.99 -42.64
C GLU A 182 3.29 35.91 -42.86
N ILE A 183 2.38 35.98 -41.88
CA ILE A 183 1.26 36.93 -41.89
C ILE A 183 1.76 38.37 -41.78
N ALA A 184 2.71 38.67 -40.90
CA ALA A 184 3.26 40.02 -40.74
C ALA A 184 4.00 40.49 -42.00
N GLU A 185 4.73 39.59 -42.69
CA GLU A 185 5.34 39.88 -44.00
C GLU A 185 4.27 40.19 -45.06
N LEU A 186 3.21 39.38 -45.16
CA LEU A 186 2.12 39.58 -46.12
C LEU A 186 1.31 40.86 -45.84
N GLU A 187 1.06 41.22 -44.57
CA GLU A 187 0.43 42.49 -44.21
C GLU A 187 1.30 43.69 -44.59
N HIS A 188 2.63 43.58 -44.42
CA HIS A 188 3.57 44.59 -44.87
C HIS A 188 3.62 44.71 -46.41
N GLU A 189 3.59 43.58 -47.15
CA GLU A 189 3.47 43.59 -48.62
C GLU A 189 2.16 44.24 -49.08
N VAL A 190 1.03 43.91 -48.46
CA VAL A 190 -0.27 44.52 -48.76
C VAL A 190 -0.26 46.03 -48.49
N GLN A 191 0.33 46.48 -47.38
CA GLN A 191 0.45 47.90 -47.09
C GLN A 191 1.44 48.61 -48.03
N SER A 192 2.49 47.94 -48.51
CA SER A 192 3.41 48.44 -49.55
C SER A 192 2.74 48.55 -50.92
N ALA A 193 1.96 47.54 -51.32
CA ALA A 193 1.15 47.57 -52.54
C ALA A 193 0.10 48.69 -52.50
N LYS A 194 -0.55 48.89 -51.34
CA LYS A 194 -1.49 50.00 -51.08
C LYS A 194 -0.80 51.36 -51.13
N ASN A 195 0.40 51.49 -50.56
CA ASN A 195 1.21 52.72 -50.65
C ASN A 195 1.55 53.05 -52.11
N THR A 196 2.13 52.11 -52.86
CA THR A 196 2.50 52.31 -54.27
C THR A 196 1.28 52.54 -55.18
N TRP A 197 0.12 51.94 -54.89
CA TRP A 197 -1.11 52.24 -55.62
C TRP A 197 -1.64 53.65 -55.31
N SER A 198 -1.54 54.11 -54.06
CA SER A 198 -1.89 55.49 -53.69
C SER A 198 -0.93 56.51 -54.32
N GLU A 199 0.36 56.20 -54.39
CA GLU A 199 1.35 57.05 -55.06
C GLU A 199 1.03 57.14 -56.56
N ARG A 200 0.86 55.99 -57.25
CA ARG A 200 0.41 55.96 -58.65
C ARG A 200 -0.89 56.73 -58.87
N ARG A 201 -1.87 56.65 -57.96
CA ARG A 201 -3.12 57.43 -58.05
C ARG A 201 -2.85 58.95 -58.00
N THR A 202 -1.91 59.41 -57.17
CA THR A 202 -1.51 60.83 -57.13
C THR A 202 -0.66 61.25 -58.34
N GLN A 203 0.21 60.38 -58.85
CA GLN A 203 0.94 60.59 -60.11
C GLN A 203 -0.03 60.71 -61.30
N PHE A 204 -0.99 59.80 -61.43
CA PHE A 204 -2.07 59.92 -62.43
C PHE A 204 -2.90 61.19 -62.25
N GLY A 205 -3.19 61.60 -61.00
CA GLY A 205 -3.88 62.87 -60.72
C GLY A 205 -3.13 64.10 -61.24
N ARG A 206 -1.79 64.14 -61.11
CA ARG A 206 -0.95 65.19 -61.70
C ARG A 206 -0.97 65.14 -63.23
N ILE A 207 -0.86 63.95 -63.82
CA ILE A 207 -0.93 63.78 -65.28
C ILE A 207 -2.31 64.21 -65.83
N GLU A 208 -3.40 63.93 -65.11
CA GLU A 208 -4.75 64.42 -65.43
C GLU A 208 -4.89 65.95 -65.30
N GLU A 209 -4.10 66.58 -64.43
CA GLU A 209 -4.05 68.04 -64.24
C GLU A 209 -3.20 68.71 -65.33
N GLU A 210 -1.98 68.23 -65.57
CA GLU A 210 -1.11 68.66 -66.66
C GLU A 210 -1.77 68.45 -68.04
N ALA A 211 -2.49 67.34 -68.26
CA ALA A 211 -3.24 67.12 -69.49
C ALA A 211 -4.45 68.07 -69.64
N ARG A 212 -5.06 68.49 -68.53
CA ARG A 212 -6.13 69.50 -68.52
C ARG A 212 -5.59 70.91 -68.76
N GLU A 213 -4.39 71.20 -68.25
CA GLU A 213 -3.66 72.43 -68.54
C GLU A 213 -3.18 72.46 -70.01
N MET A 214 -2.67 71.36 -70.56
CA MET A 214 -2.36 71.24 -72.00
C MET A 214 -3.60 71.41 -72.87
N LEU A 215 -4.73 70.78 -72.52
CA LEU A 215 -6.01 70.99 -73.23
C LEU A 215 -6.49 72.45 -73.13
N ARG A 216 -6.21 73.13 -72.02
CA ARG A 216 -6.44 74.56 -71.90
C ARG A 216 -5.47 75.36 -72.77
N MET A 217 -4.16 75.09 -72.74
CA MET A 217 -3.18 75.80 -73.57
C MET A 217 -3.49 75.64 -75.06
N ILE A 218 -3.82 74.42 -75.53
CA ILE A 218 -4.26 74.17 -76.91
C ILE A 218 -5.54 74.95 -77.25
N LYS A 219 -6.46 75.12 -76.28
CA LYS A 219 -7.66 75.92 -76.49
C LYS A 219 -7.38 77.43 -76.51
N ASP A 220 -6.59 77.93 -75.57
CA ASP A 220 -6.22 79.34 -75.43
C ASP A 220 -5.36 79.77 -76.65
N GLU A 221 -4.45 78.89 -77.12
CA GLU A 221 -3.63 79.02 -78.34
C GLU A 221 -4.47 78.88 -79.63
N LYS A 222 -5.46 78.00 -79.67
CA LYS A 222 -6.44 77.97 -80.78
C LYS A 222 -7.28 79.24 -80.82
N GLU A 223 -7.73 79.75 -79.67
CA GLU A 223 -8.48 81.01 -79.60
C GLU A 223 -7.60 82.19 -80.00
N GLU A 224 -6.30 82.17 -79.70
CA GLU A 224 -5.34 83.16 -80.20
C GLU A 224 -5.03 83.00 -81.69
N ALA A 225 -5.03 81.78 -82.23
CA ALA A 225 -4.96 81.53 -83.67
C ALA A 225 -6.17 82.10 -84.41
N GLU A 226 -7.40 81.78 -83.99
CA GLU A 226 -8.64 82.36 -84.56
C GLU A 226 -8.63 83.90 -84.44
N ARG A 227 -8.12 84.46 -83.33
CA ARG A 227 -7.99 85.91 -83.11
C ARG A 227 -6.85 86.58 -83.91
N LYS A 228 -5.97 85.81 -84.55
CA LYS A 228 -4.81 86.27 -85.34
C LYS A 228 -4.99 86.01 -86.84
N GLU A 229 -5.73 84.97 -87.20
CA GLU A 229 -6.16 84.64 -88.57
C GLU A 229 -7.28 85.59 -89.05
N GLY A 230 -8.14 86.06 -88.15
CA GLY A 230 -9.26 86.98 -88.43
C GLY A 230 -8.90 88.38 -88.97
N MET A 231 -7.66 88.63 -89.43
CA MET A 231 -7.25 89.92 -90.01
C MET A 231 -6.28 89.85 -91.23
N MET A 232 -6.17 88.69 -91.90
CA MET A 232 -5.73 88.57 -93.31
C MET A 232 -6.56 87.49 -94.01
N LYS A 233 -7.66 87.83 -94.70
CA LYS A 233 -7.79 88.41 -96.06
C LYS A 233 -7.69 87.35 -97.17
N ASP A 234 -8.73 87.27 -98.02
CA ASP A 234 -8.87 86.36 -99.17
C ASP A 234 -7.67 86.36 -100.15
N GLY A 235 -7.42 85.22 -100.82
CA GLY A 235 -6.69 85.20 -102.09
C GLY A 235 -6.03 83.87 -102.50
N ASP A 236 -6.79 83.06 -103.25
CA ASP A 236 -6.39 82.23 -104.40
C ASP A 236 -5.39 81.03 -104.31
N GLU A 237 -5.61 80.12 -105.27
CA GLU A 237 -4.74 79.12 -105.95
C GLU A 237 -3.73 78.29 -105.13
N ASP A 238 -3.92 76.97 -105.00
CA ASP A 238 -3.59 75.90 -105.99
C ASP A 238 -2.08 75.56 -106.11
N GLY A 239 -1.74 74.29 -106.34
CA GLY A 239 -0.36 73.85 -106.64
C GLY A 239 0.32 72.89 -105.64
N GLU A 240 0.27 71.59 -105.95
CA GLU A 240 1.42 70.68 -106.13
C GLU A 240 2.75 70.98 -105.37
N GLY A 241 3.21 70.05 -104.51
CA GLY A 241 4.59 70.12 -103.99
C GLY A 241 5.07 68.99 -103.05
N GLU A 242 6.13 68.30 -103.49
CA GLU A 242 7.16 67.55 -102.73
C GLU A 242 6.76 66.48 -101.66
N GLY A 243 7.36 65.28 -101.60
CA GLY A 243 8.34 64.65 -102.50
C GLY A 243 9.77 64.51 -101.96
N THR A 244 10.00 63.48 -101.14
CA THR A 244 11.24 62.67 -101.06
C THR A 244 12.59 63.39 -100.79
N THR A 245 13.18 63.28 -99.60
CA THR A 245 14.26 62.33 -99.18
C THR A 245 14.87 62.85 -97.85
N SER A 246 15.81 62.22 -97.09
CA SER A 246 16.63 61.01 -97.25
C SER A 246 17.16 60.46 -95.89
N ARG A 247 17.21 59.12 -95.76
CA ARG A 247 18.26 58.25 -95.13
C ARG A 247 18.92 58.56 -93.76
N GLY A 248 18.97 57.50 -92.93
CA GLY A 248 19.89 57.29 -91.79
C GLY A 248 19.14 56.76 -90.55
N ASP A 249 18.93 55.45 -90.31
CA ASP A 249 19.91 54.34 -90.10
C ASP A 249 20.83 54.61 -88.88
N ILE A 250 20.97 53.77 -87.85
CA ILE A 250 20.95 52.29 -87.70
C ILE A 250 20.19 51.90 -86.37
N SER A 251 19.91 50.67 -85.91
CA SER A 251 20.23 49.27 -86.29
C SER A 251 19.24 48.23 -85.67
N HIS A 252 19.52 46.92 -85.83
CA HIS A 252 19.04 45.72 -85.11
C HIS A 252 17.76 45.74 -84.24
N VAL A 253 16.74 45.01 -84.71
CA VAL A 253 15.86 44.18 -83.85
C VAL A 253 16.09 42.71 -84.24
N GLY A 254 16.50 41.89 -83.29
CA GLY A 254 16.71 40.45 -83.47
C GLY A 254 16.08 39.65 -82.34
N THR A 255 15.39 38.57 -82.67
CA THR A 255 14.88 37.58 -81.70
C THR A 255 16.02 36.83 -81.02
N PRO A 256 15.88 36.52 -79.72
CA PRO A 256 16.17 35.14 -79.33
C PRO A 256 15.18 34.54 -78.31
N ARG A 257 14.86 33.26 -78.54
CA ARG A 257 14.36 32.25 -77.59
C ARG A 257 14.58 30.89 -78.27
N PRO A 258 15.02 29.80 -77.59
CA PRO A 258 15.45 29.63 -76.20
C PRO A 258 16.89 29.06 -76.08
N ASP A 259 17.17 28.38 -74.95
CA ASP A 259 18.17 27.31 -74.70
C ASP A 259 19.64 27.65 -74.35
N GLY A 260 20.20 26.82 -73.45
CA GLY A 260 21.55 26.90 -72.87
C GLY A 260 21.66 27.80 -71.63
N GLY A 261 21.84 27.32 -70.39
CA GLY A 261 21.97 25.94 -69.89
C GLY A 261 23.39 25.58 -69.45
N MET A 262 23.69 25.69 -68.14
CA MET A 262 24.89 25.08 -67.52
C MET A 262 24.80 25.00 -65.99
N THR A 263 25.01 23.81 -65.44
CA THR A 263 25.40 23.56 -64.04
C THR A 263 26.91 23.31 -63.95
N PRO A 264 27.57 23.74 -62.86
CA PRO A 264 28.52 22.86 -62.16
C PRO A 264 27.93 22.41 -60.80
N VAL A 265 28.02 21.16 -60.30
CA VAL A 265 29.07 20.10 -60.36
C VAL A 265 30.31 20.48 -59.53
N HIS A 266 30.86 19.69 -58.59
CA HIS A 266 30.40 18.55 -57.74
C HIS A 266 31.55 18.24 -56.72
N ILE A 267 31.45 17.16 -55.90
CA ILE A 267 32.56 16.51 -55.13
C ILE A 267 33.02 17.33 -53.89
N SER A 268 33.40 16.78 -52.72
CA SER A 268 33.74 15.40 -52.26
C SER A 268 33.00 15.08 -50.94
N GLN A 269 32.55 13.86 -50.58
CA GLN A 269 33.19 12.53 -50.45
C GLN A 269 33.75 12.24 -49.03
N GLY A 270 33.27 11.15 -48.41
CA GLY A 270 33.80 10.55 -47.18
C GLY A 270 33.00 10.93 -45.92
N GLY A 271 32.77 10.03 -44.95
CA GLY A 271 33.07 8.59 -44.92
C GLY A 271 32.80 7.99 -43.54
N GLU A 272 32.48 6.70 -43.46
CA GLU A 272 32.29 5.99 -42.18
C GLU A 272 33.64 5.74 -41.49
N GLY A 273 33.71 5.82 -40.15
CA GLY A 273 34.95 5.52 -39.43
C GLY A 273 34.90 5.77 -37.92
N GLN A 274 35.02 4.71 -37.13
CA GLN A 274 35.18 4.75 -35.67
C GLN A 274 36.59 5.28 -35.27
N GLN A 275 36.72 6.01 -34.15
CA GLN A 275 37.63 5.67 -33.01
C GLN A 275 37.86 6.80 -31.96
N SER A 276 37.46 6.51 -30.72
CA SER A 276 38.17 6.69 -29.41
C SER A 276 39.05 7.92 -29.05
N LEU A 277 38.95 8.32 -27.76
CA LEU A 277 39.98 8.98 -26.90
C LEU A 277 40.32 10.46 -27.22
N ARG A 278 40.23 11.46 -26.31
CA ARG A 278 40.61 11.50 -24.87
C ARG A 278 39.76 12.46 -23.99
N VAL A 279 40.13 12.51 -22.70
CA VAL A 279 39.52 13.10 -21.47
C VAL A 279 40.72 13.50 -20.54
N PRO A 280 40.66 14.30 -19.43
CA PRO A 280 39.65 15.20 -18.79
C PRO A 280 40.23 16.66 -18.69
N PRO A 281 40.05 17.51 -17.64
CA PRO A 281 39.00 17.63 -16.60
C PRO A 281 38.40 19.05 -16.43
N HIS A 282 37.30 19.16 -15.67
CA HIS A 282 37.25 20.10 -14.54
C HIS A 282 36.22 19.64 -13.49
N ASP A 283 36.72 19.21 -12.32
CA ASP A 283 35.95 18.99 -11.10
C ASP A 283 35.78 20.32 -10.33
N ARG A 284 34.59 20.56 -9.75
CA ARG A 284 34.44 21.06 -8.36
C ARG A 284 33.00 21.24 -7.86
N LEU A 285 32.71 20.54 -6.75
CA LEU A 285 31.75 20.87 -5.67
C LEU A 285 30.24 20.78 -5.96
N LYS A 286 29.36 20.65 -4.95
CA LYS A 286 29.22 19.62 -3.87
C LYS A 286 27.82 19.82 -3.20
N PRO A 287 27.26 18.85 -2.46
CA PRO A 287 25.85 18.88 -2.04
C PRO A 287 25.57 19.85 -0.87
N VAL A 288 24.31 20.32 -0.79
CA VAL A 288 23.78 21.09 0.34
C VAL A 288 23.49 20.15 1.52
N SER A 289 23.84 20.60 2.73
CA SER A 289 23.75 19.81 3.96
C SER A 289 22.33 19.57 4.46
N ARG A 290 22.11 18.42 5.12
CA ARG A 290 21.08 18.31 6.17
C ARG A 290 21.57 19.07 7.41
N GLU A 291 20.77 20.00 7.91
CA GLU A 291 21.01 20.64 9.21
C GLU A 291 20.38 19.83 10.35
N ALA A 292 20.90 20.00 11.56
CA ALA A 292 20.52 19.19 12.72
C ALA A 292 19.29 19.75 13.45
N SER A 293 18.32 18.89 13.74
CA SER A 293 17.25 19.18 14.69
C SER A 293 17.63 18.68 16.09
N VAL A 294 17.87 19.61 17.01
CA VAL A 294 18.09 19.33 18.44
C VAL A 294 16.77 19.47 19.19
N ALA A 295 16.38 18.45 19.95
CA ALA A 295 15.26 18.50 20.89
C ALA A 295 15.68 17.91 22.25
N PRO A 296 15.39 18.59 23.40
CA PRO A 296 15.93 18.19 24.70
C PRO A 296 14.96 17.41 25.61
N SER A 297 15.50 16.56 26.48
CA SER A 297 14.85 16.05 27.71
C SER A 297 15.97 15.63 28.69
N THR A 298 16.21 16.30 29.83
CA THR A 298 15.53 16.09 31.12
C THR A 298 15.35 14.58 31.43
N ALA A 299 16.31 13.82 31.96
CA ALA A 299 17.16 13.95 33.16
C ALA A 299 16.50 13.45 34.47
N ARG A 300 17.16 12.44 35.10
CA ARG A 300 17.02 11.94 36.50
C ARG A 300 15.69 11.22 36.87
N SER A 301 15.67 10.20 37.75
CA SER A 301 16.73 9.34 38.35
C SER A 301 16.12 8.28 39.32
N VAL A 302 16.91 7.27 39.72
CA VAL A 302 16.72 6.33 40.88
C VAL A 302 15.70 5.19 40.64
N ALA A 303 15.91 3.92 41.03
CA ALA A 303 17.11 3.10 41.33
C ALA A 303 16.69 1.60 41.48
N ALA A 304 17.64 0.73 41.89
CA ALA A 304 17.57 -0.74 42.00
C ALA A 304 17.64 -1.45 40.62
N GLU A 305 18.46 -2.50 40.35
CA GLU A 305 18.96 -3.63 41.17
C GLU A 305 17.83 -4.64 41.50
N ASP A 306 17.97 -5.95 41.34
CA ASP A 306 19.17 -6.79 41.17
C ASP A 306 18.86 -8.08 40.33
N THR A 307 19.92 -8.75 39.87
CA THR A 307 20.04 -10.18 39.51
C THR A 307 19.22 -10.78 38.35
N GLU A 308 19.87 -11.00 37.20
CA GLU A 308 19.55 -12.12 36.29
C GLU A 308 20.47 -13.31 36.60
N MET A 309 19.91 -14.53 36.64
CA MET A 309 20.64 -15.79 36.79
C MET A 309 20.64 -16.56 35.46
N ALA A 310 21.78 -17.17 35.14
CA ALA A 310 21.98 -17.83 33.84
C ALA A 310 21.13 -19.10 33.66
N ASP A 311 20.68 -19.33 32.42
CA ASP A 311 20.36 -20.65 31.91
C ASP A 311 21.44 -21.09 30.91
N SER A 312 21.65 -22.41 30.77
CA SER A 312 22.83 -22.99 30.14
C SER A 312 22.53 -23.54 28.75
N GLY A 313 23.25 -23.06 27.75
CA GLY A 313 23.32 -23.76 26.46
C GLY A 313 24.23 -24.99 26.55
N ASP A 314 23.73 -26.13 26.08
CA ASP A 314 24.56 -27.14 25.43
C ASP A 314 23.91 -27.53 24.10
N ALA A 315 24.74 -27.73 23.08
CA ALA A 315 24.31 -27.89 21.69
C ALA A 315 24.99 -29.13 21.10
N ASN A 316 24.28 -30.26 21.10
CA ASN A 316 24.70 -31.46 20.39
C ASN A 316 24.01 -31.53 19.03
N ALA A 317 24.79 -31.77 17.99
CA ALA A 317 24.34 -31.87 16.61
C ALA A 317 24.68 -33.26 16.05
N ASP A 318 23.69 -33.88 15.43
CA ASP A 318 23.78 -34.84 14.31
C ASP A 318 22.38 -34.80 13.67
N ASP A 319 22.26 -34.32 12.43
CA ASP A 319 22.52 -35.03 11.17
C ASP A 319 21.36 -35.95 10.73
N SER A 320 20.60 -35.45 9.75
CA SER A 320 19.95 -36.28 8.74
C SER A 320 19.68 -35.43 7.50
N SER A 321 19.81 -36.03 6.31
CA SER A 321 19.86 -35.33 5.02
C SER A 321 18.71 -35.70 4.07
N GLY A 322 18.40 -34.77 3.16
CA GLY A 322 17.37 -34.84 2.12
C GLY A 322 16.86 -33.42 1.80
N ILE A 323 16.81 -32.88 0.57
CA ILE A 323 16.63 -33.51 -0.76
C ILE A 323 15.28 -34.27 -0.80
N GLU A 324 14.39 -34.04 -1.77
CA GLU A 324 14.61 -33.74 -3.19
C GLU A 324 13.55 -32.77 -3.79
N GLU A 325 13.32 -32.88 -5.10
CA GLU A 325 12.37 -32.20 -6.01
C GLU A 325 10.89 -32.16 -5.53
N GLY A 326 10.01 -31.34 -6.12
CA GLY A 326 10.16 -30.52 -7.33
C GLY A 326 8.93 -29.64 -7.64
N GLU A 327 8.82 -29.22 -8.89
CA GLU A 327 7.76 -28.36 -9.41
C GLU A 327 6.46 -29.16 -9.67
N ASP A 328 5.30 -28.52 -9.50
CA ASP A 328 4.25 -28.64 -10.51
C ASP A 328 3.35 -27.38 -10.54
N LEU A 329 3.07 -26.90 -11.75
CA LEU A 329 2.19 -25.78 -12.06
C LEU A 329 1.14 -26.32 -13.03
N GLU A 330 -0.05 -26.62 -12.53
CA GLU A 330 -1.20 -26.93 -13.39
C GLU A 330 -2.24 -25.81 -13.28
N ASP A 331 -2.37 -25.08 -14.39
CA ASP A 331 -3.36 -24.03 -14.62
C ASP A 331 -4.41 -24.62 -15.59
N GLY A 332 -5.66 -24.69 -15.17
CA GLY A 332 -6.69 -25.49 -15.85
C GLY A 332 -8.11 -25.08 -15.42
N GLU A 333 -8.90 -24.65 -16.42
CA GLU A 333 -10.25 -24.10 -16.25
C GLU A 333 -11.34 -25.17 -16.36
N ASP A 334 -12.59 -24.73 -16.14
CA ASP A 334 -13.88 -25.36 -16.50
C ASP A 334 -14.31 -26.69 -15.84
N ASP A 335 -15.38 -26.60 -15.03
CA ASP A 335 -16.58 -27.43 -15.21
C ASP A 335 -17.81 -26.82 -14.46
N GLU A 336 -18.46 -25.81 -15.06
CA GLU A 336 -19.84 -25.43 -14.70
C GLU A 336 -20.84 -26.17 -15.61
N GLU A 337 -21.59 -27.16 -15.11
CA GLU A 337 -22.99 -27.44 -15.54
C GLU A 337 -23.68 -28.59 -14.75
N ASP A 338 -24.01 -28.44 -13.45
CA ASP A 338 -24.94 -29.43 -12.80
C ASP A 338 -25.78 -28.92 -11.60
N ARG A 339 -26.17 -27.64 -11.57
CA ARG A 339 -26.98 -27.07 -10.46
C ARG A 339 -28.30 -26.38 -10.87
N LEU A 340 -28.71 -26.46 -12.13
CA LEU A 340 -29.86 -25.71 -12.67
C LEU A 340 -30.90 -26.57 -13.42
N ARG A 341 -31.20 -27.81 -12.98
CA ARG A 341 -32.30 -28.61 -13.57
C ARG A 341 -33.34 -29.25 -12.64
N ASN A 342 -33.04 -29.52 -11.35
CA ASN A 342 -33.96 -30.26 -10.47
C ASN A 342 -34.75 -29.40 -9.48
N LYS A 343 -35.50 -28.38 -9.95
CA LYS A 343 -36.53 -27.72 -9.11
C LYS A 343 -37.65 -26.95 -9.84
N MET A 344 -38.40 -27.61 -10.72
CA MET A 344 -39.79 -27.23 -11.00
C MET A 344 -40.60 -28.44 -11.49
N ASP A 345 -41.91 -28.41 -11.22
CA ASP A 345 -42.94 -29.40 -11.55
C ASP A 345 -42.73 -30.81 -10.89
N ASP A 346 -43.74 -31.59 -10.54
CA ASP A 346 -45.19 -31.58 -10.84
C ASP A 346 -45.97 -32.12 -9.58
N PRO A 347 -47.30 -32.36 -9.63
CA PRO A 347 -48.37 -31.48 -9.14
C PRO A 347 -48.85 -31.70 -7.68
#